data_AF-A0A7S4HDH3-F1
#
_entry.id   AF-A0A7S4HDH3-F1
#
_cell.length_a   1.000
_cell.length_b   1.000
_cell.length_c   1.000
_cell.angle_alpha   90.00
_cell.angle_beta   90.00
_cell.angle_gamma   90.00
#
_symmetry.space_group_name_H-M   'P 1'
#
loop_
_entity.id
_entity.type
_entity.pdbx_description
1 polymer ?
#
loop_
_entity_poly.entity_id
_entity_poly.type
_entity_poly.pdbx_seq_one_letter_code
_entity_poly.pdbx_strand_id
1 'polypeptide(L)'
;PFVLGNVHAIKAESREQLLAWLHTDPIAASDAYASVQVHRWSRSEEPELNVQLMPPQGYAVYCLDGAGRADLRASTRSAHLAWLEESGRVHLAGPLHDAEDDASRIGSFLVVNGDDSDEVARWAAADPYAAAGLFASVVVAPLLNYAVPRVPLGFQPLDVVTAKEEAAGA
;
A
#
# COMPACT_ATOMS: atom_id res chain seq x y z
N PRO A 1 -6.16 6.98 -16.77
CA PRO A 1 -5.40 6.37 -15.66
C PRO A 1 -5.85 4.92 -15.44
N PHE A 2 -4.97 3.96 -15.74
CA PHE A 2 -5.21 2.54 -15.43
C PHE A 2 -4.89 2.33 -13.96
N VAL A 3 -5.86 1.83 -13.19
CA VAL A 3 -5.64 1.43 -11.80
C VAL A 3 -4.83 0.14 -11.83
N LEU A 4 -3.60 0.16 -11.29
CA LEU A 4 -2.75 -1.04 -11.24
C LEU A 4 -3.35 -2.15 -10.36
N GLY A 5 -4.18 -1.77 -9.39
CA GLY A 5 -4.86 -2.65 -8.46
C GLY A 5 -5.32 -1.88 -7.23
N ASN A 6 -5.69 -2.61 -6.19
CA ASN A 6 -6.07 -2.05 -4.90
C ASN A 6 -5.11 -2.53 -3.80
N VAL A 7 -4.85 -1.65 -2.84
CA VAL A 7 -4.16 -1.98 -1.60
C VAL A 7 -5.13 -1.77 -0.45
N HIS A 8 -5.39 -2.82 0.32
CA HIS A 8 -6.28 -2.77 1.47
C HIS A 8 -5.51 -3.03 2.76
N ALA A 9 -5.68 -2.14 3.75
CA ALA A 9 -5.26 -2.38 5.13
C ALA A 9 -6.50 -2.60 5.99
N ILE A 10 -6.73 -3.85 6.42
CA ILE A 10 -7.98 -4.28 7.05
C ILE A 10 -7.68 -4.88 8.42
N LYS A 11 -8.51 -4.52 9.40
CA LYS A 11 -8.53 -5.20 10.69
C LYS A 11 -9.40 -6.45 10.58
N ALA A 12 -8.78 -7.62 10.69
CA ALA A 12 -9.44 -8.92 10.74
C ALA A 12 -8.93 -9.73 11.94
N GLU A 13 -9.78 -10.58 12.50
CA GLU A 13 -9.47 -11.44 13.65
C GLU A 13 -8.77 -12.74 13.21
N SER A 14 -8.94 -13.15 11.96
CA SER A 14 -8.29 -14.31 11.38
C SER A 14 -8.06 -14.15 9.87
N ARG A 15 -7.14 -14.94 9.31
CA ARG A 15 -6.91 -15.03 7.86
C ARG A 15 -8.17 -15.49 7.12
N GLU A 16 -8.92 -16.44 7.70
CA GLU A 16 -10.18 -16.92 7.12
C GLU A 16 -11.21 -15.80 6.98
N GLN A 17 -11.38 -14.97 8.01
CA GLN A 17 -12.28 -13.82 7.97
C GLN A 17 -11.85 -12.81 6.89
N LEU A 18 -10.55 -12.55 6.78
CA LEU A 18 -10.00 -11.65 5.76
C LEU A 18 -10.26 -12.18 4.33
N LEU A 19 -10.03 -13.48 4.10
CA LEU A 19 -10.28 -14.11 2.79
C LEU A 19 -11.79 -14.12 2.46
N ALA A 20 -12.65 -14.37 3.44
CA ALA A 20 -14.10 -14.27 3.26
C ALA A 20 -14.51 -12.84 2.88
N TRP A 21 -13.93 -11.81 3.49
CA TRP A 21 -14.16 -10.42 3.11
C TRP A 21 -13.67 -10.12 1.69
N LEU A 22 -12.49 -10.62 1.28
CA LEU A 22 -11.97 -10.44 -0.07
C LEU A 22 -12.91 -11.01 -1.14
N HIS A 23 -13.59 -12.13 -0.88
CA HIS A 23 -14.60 -12.66 -1.80
C HIS A 23 -15.86 -11.79 -1.94
N THR A 24 -16.06 -10.83 -1.03
CA THR A 24 -17.16 -9.85 -1.13
C THR A 24 -16.77 -8.59 -1.90
N ASP A 25 -15.49 -8.39 -2.20
CA ASP A 25 -15.05 -7.27 -3.06
C ASP A 25 -15.61 -7.48 -4.48
N PRO A 26 -16.45 -6.56 -5.00
CA PRO A 26 -17.01 -6.68 -6.34
C PRO A 26 -15.94 -6.76 -7.44
N ILE A 27 -14.77 -6.14 -7.21
CA ILE A 27 -13.65 -6.20 -8.16
C ILE A 27 -13.02 -7.59 -8.13
N ALA A 28 -12.76 -8.14 -6.94
CA ALA A 28 -12.30 -9.53 -6.80
C ALA A 28 -13.30 -10.53 -7.40
N ALA A 29 -14.60 -10.35 -7.16
CA ALA A 29 -15.66 -11.23 -7.66
C ALA A 29 -15.80 -11.20 -9.19
N SER A 30 -15.27 -10.16 -9.85
CA SER A 30 -15.24 -10.05 -11.31
C SER A 30 -14.00 -10.68 -11.96
N ASP A 31 -13.12 -11.32 -11.17
CA ASP A 31 -11.86 -11.92 -11.64
C ASP A 31 -10.92 -10.88 -12.30
N ALA A 32 -11.03 -9.61 -11.88
CA ALA A 32 -10.27 -8.51 -12.47
C ALA A 32 -8.82 -8.42 -11.96
N TYR A 33 -8.50 -9.05 -10.81
CA TYR A 33 -7.15 -9.06 -10.27
C TYR A 33 -6.33 -10.20 -10.87
N ALA A 34 -5.17 -9.88 -11.45
CA ALA A 34 -4.22 -10.88 -11.92
C ALA A 34 -3.65 -11.75 -10.79
N SER A 35 -3.56 -11.21 -9.57
CA SER A 35 -3.12 -11.93 -8.38
C SER A 35 -3.60 -11.21 -7.12
N VAL A 36 -3.83 -11.96 -6.04
CA VAL A 36 -4.11 -11.42 -4.71
C VAL A 36 -3.06 -11.94 -3.74
N GLN A 37 -2.44 -11.05 -2.97
CA GLN A 37 -1.48 -11.37 -1.93
C GLN A 37 -1.99 -10.84 -0.59
N VAL A 38 -1.81 -11.64 0.45
CA VAL A 38 -2.29 -11.34 1.80
C VAL A 38 -1.17 -11.54 2.78
N HIS A 39 -0.89 -10.50 3.55
CA HIS A 39 0.12 -10.51 4.60
C HIS A 39 -0.45 -9.90 5.87
N ARG A 40 0.04 -10.36 7.00
CA ARG A 40 -0.14 -9.62 8.24
C ARG A 40 0.81 -8.42 8.21
N TRP A 41 0.32 -7.28 8.68
CA TRP A 41 1.11 -6.06 8.76
C TRP A 41 0.88 -5.41 10.12
N SER A 42 1.96 -4.89 10.72
CA SER A 42 1.88 -4.11 11.95
C SER A 42 2.39 -2.70 11.68
N ARG A 43 1.57 -1.69 11.96
CA ARG A 43 2.00 -0.28 11.90
C ARG A 43 3.14 -0.06 12.90
N SER A 44 4.21 0.59 12.43
CA SER A 44 5.27 1.11 13.28
C SER A 44 4.70 2.23 14.16
N GLU A 45 5.00 2.17 15.45
CA GLU A 45 4.54 3.17 16.43
C GLU A 45 5.48 4.37 16.56
N GLU A 46 6.54 4.43 15.75
CA GLU A 46 7.51 5.53 15.77
C GLU A 46 6.81 6.83 15.31
N PRO A 47 6.71 7.85 16.18
CA PRO A 47 5.93 9.06 15.88
C PRO A 47 6.47 9.84 14.68
N GLU A 48 7.79 9.78 14.43
CA GLU A 48 8.50 10.47 13.36
C GLU A 48 8.09 9.98 11.96
N LEU A 49 7.51 8.76 11.86
CA LEU A 49 7.07 8.14 10.60
C LEU A 49 5.60 8.45 10.26
N ASN A 50 5.00 9.48 10.87
CA ASN A 50 3.59 9.86 10.69
C ASN A 50 3.43 11.24 10.04
N VAL A 51 4.20 11.51 8.99
CA VAL A 51 4.08 12.75 8.22
C VAL A 51 2.72 12.78 7.49
N GLN A 52 2.13 13.96 7.37
CA GLN A 52 0.87 14.11 6.63
C GLN A 52 1.06 13.70 5.16
N LEU A 53 0.21 12.80 4.66
CA LEU A 53 0.19 12.47 3.24
C LEU A 53 -0.30 13.69 2.44
N MET A 54 0.37 14.02 1.35
CA MET A 54 0.06 15.15 0.47
C MET A 54 -0.54 14.61 -0.84
N PRO A 55 -1.86 14.63 -1.05
CA PRO A 55 -2.42 14.22 -2.34
C PRO A 55 -2.06 15.23 -3.45
N PRO A 56 -1.75 14.78 -4.69
CA PRO A 56 -1.72 13.40 -5.19
C PRO A 56 -0.35 12.69 -5.03
N GLN A 57 0.58 13.25 -4.27
CA GLN A 57 1.98 12.83 -4.14
C GLN A 57 2.19 11.59 -3.23
N GLY A 58 1.17 10.76 -3.02
CA GLY A 58 1.27 9.56 -2.19
C GLY A 58 1.69 8.34 -2.98
N TYR A 59 2.58 7.51 -2.41
CA TYR A 59 3.03 6.26 -3.02
C TYR A 59 3.01 5.12 -2.01
N ALA A 60 2.60 3.94 -2.45
CA ALA A 60 2.79 2.69 -1.75
C ALA A 60 4.13 2.07 -2.15
N VAL A 61 4.93 1.68 -1.16
CA VAL A 61 6.18 0.92 -1.34
C VAL A 61 6.02 -0.41 -0.63
N TYR A 62 6.08 -1.48 -1.40
CA TYR A 62 5.88 -2.85 -0.92
C TYR A 62 7.13 -3.67 -1.24
N CYS A 63 7.78 -4.19 -0.21
CA CYS A 63 9.03 -4.93 -0.31
C CYS A 63 8.88 -6.32 0.31
N LEU A 64 9.38 -7.35 -0.36
CA LEU A 64 9.51 -8.70 0.18
C LEU A 64 10.97 -9.08 0.35
N ASP A 65 11.31 -9.63 1.51
CA ASP A 65 12.64 -10.11 1.83
C ASP A 65 12.96 -11.39 1.04
N GLY A 66 14.24 -11.62 0.74
CA GLY A 66 14.70 -12.90 0.21
C GLY A 66 14.62 -14.01 1.25
N ALA A 67 14.52 -15.25 0.79
CA ALA A 67 14.53 -16.42 1.67
C ALA A 67 15.80 -16.46 2.54
N GLY A 68 15.63 -16.76 3.83
CA GLY A 68 16.74 -16.91 4.77
C GLY A 68 17.48 -15.61 5.13
N ARG A 69 16.83 -14.44 5.01
CA ARG A 69 17.46 -13.13 5.25
C ARG A 69 17.13 -12.48 6.60
N ALA A 70 16.58 -13.23 7.55
CA ALA A 70 16.18 -12.70 8.86
C ALA A 70 17.34 -12.01 9.61
N ASP A 71 18.53 -12.61 9.63
CA ASP A 71 19.71 -12.03 10.29
C ASP A 71 20.20 -10.75 9.59
N LEU A 72 20.12 -10.72 8.25
CA LEU A 72 20.46 -9.53 7.47
C LEU A 72 19.49 -8.39 7.82
N ARG A 73 18.19 -8.66 7.88
CA ARG A 73 17.18 -7.70 8.33
C ARG A 73 17.49 -7.19 9.74
N ALA A 74 17.77 -8.09 10.68
CA ALA A 74 18.05 -7.72 12.06
C ALA A 74 19.29 -6.80 12.17
N SER A 75 20.37 -7.15 11.49
CA SER A 75 21.64 -6.40 11.53
C SER A 75 21.58 -5.02 10.83
N THR A 76 20.69 -4.85 9.85
CA THR A 76 20.56 -3.60 9.07
C THR A 76 19.38 -2.74 9.50
N ARG A 77 18.52 -3.24 10.41
CA ARG A 77 17.28 -2.56 10.84
C ARG A 77 17.49 -1.16 11.39
N SER A 78 18.50 -0.97 12.23
CA SER A 78 18.73 0.34 12.84
C SER A 78 19.09 1.40 11.80
N ALA A 79 19.89 1.03 10.80
CA ALA A 79 20.23 1.93 9.69
C ALA A 79 19.00 2.25 8.83
N HIS A 80 18.16 1.24 8.54
CA HIS A 80 16.91 1.43 7.81
C HIS A 80 15.95 2.40 8.54
N LEU A 81 15.77 2.25 9.85
CA LEU A 81 14.88 3.12 10.62
C LEU A 81 15.38 4.57 10.65
N ALA A 82 16.68 4.78 10.87
CA ALA A 82 17.28 6.12 10.82
C ALA A 82 17.09 6.77 9.43
N TRP A 83 17.29 6.00 8.37
CA TRP A 83 17.07 6.47 7.00
C TRP A 83 15.60 6.85 6.72
N LEU A 84 14.64 6.08 7.22
CA LEU A 84 13.22 6.42 7.13
C LEU A 84 12.90 7.71 7.89
N GLU A 85 13.43 7.88 9.09
CA GLU A 85 13.23 9.07 9.92
C GLU A 85 13.80 10.33 9.25
N GLU A 86 15.05 10.28 8.81
CA GLU A 86 15.76 11.38 8.15
C GLU A 86 15.06 11.83 6.85
N SER A 87 14.32 10.94 6.21
CA SER A 87 13.64 11.22 4.94
C SER A 87 12.51 12.25 5.06
N GLY A 88 11.88 12.38 6.23
CA GLY A 88 10.77 13.31 6.48
C GLY A 88 9.54 13.12 5.57
N ARG A 89 9.40 11.96 4.90
CA ARG A 89 8.33 11.72 3.91
C ARG A 89 7.40 10.55 4.24
N VAL A 90 7.67 9.81 5.31
CA VAL A 90 6.93 8.60 5.66
C VAL A 90 5.61 8.95 6.34
N HIS A 91 4.50 8.47 5.77
CA HIS A 91 3.16 8.66 6.33
C HIS A 91 2.73 7.48 7.23
N LEU A 92 3.09 6.27 6.81
CA LEU A 92 2.97 5.05 7.61
C LEU A 92 3.97 4.02 7.12
N ALA A 93 4.48 3.22 8.04
CA ALA A 93 5.46 2.19 7.77
C ALA A 93 5.22 1.00 8.69
N GLY A 94 5.69 -0.19 8.30
CA GLY A 94 5.64 -1.36 9.16
C GLY A 94 6.15 -2.62 8.49
N PRO A 95 6.61 -3.62 9.27
CA PRO A 95 6.98 -4.91 8.73
C PRO A 95 5.75 -5.69 8.26
N LEU A 96 5.94 -6.43 7.18
CA LEU A 96 5.08 -7.54 6.80
C LEU A 96 5.52 -8.77 7.58
N HIS A 97 4.57 -9.53 8.08
CA HIS A 97 4.79 -10.80 8.75
C HIS A 97 4.25 -11.94 7.90
N ASP A 98 4.83 -13.12 8.10
CA ASP A 98 4.28 -14.34 7.53
C ASP A 98 2.82 -14.52 8.01
N ALA A 99 1.95 -14.98 7.11
CA ALA A 99 0.54 -15.16 7.43
C ALA A 99 0.30 -16.34 8.38
N GLU A 100 1.28 -17.25 8.50
CA GLU A 100 1.26 -18.45 9.32
C GLU A 100 2.21 -18.34 10.55
N ASP A 101 3.15 -17.39 10.54
CA ASP A 101 4.07 -17.11 11.65
C ASP A 101 4.25 -15.60 11.92
N ASP A 102 3.64 -15.13 13.01
CA ASP A 102 3.68 -13.73 13.45
C ASP A 102 5.07 -13.23 13.87
N ALA A 103 6.00 -14.13 14.19
CA ALA A 103 7.35 -13.73 14.61
C ALA A 103 8.25 -13.39 13.40
N SER A 104 7.94 -13.98 12.24
CA SER A 104 8.76 -13.90 11.04
C SER A 104 8.41 -12.66 10.22
N ARG A 105 9.31 -11.68 10.24
CA ARG A 105 9.24 -10.51 9.35
C ARG A 105 9.74 -10.91 7.97
N ILE A 106 8.89 -10.74 6.97
CA ILE A 106 9.13 -11.18 5.59
C ILE A 106 9.17 -10.02 4.58
N GLY A 107 9.08 -8.79 5.06
CA GLY A 107 9.05 -7.64 4.17
C GLY A 107 8.71 -6.35 4.89
N SER A 108 8.47 -5.31 4.11
CA SER A 108 8.11 -3.97 4.57
C SER A 108 7.00 -3.41 3.69
N PHE A 109 6.06 -2.72 4.30
CA PHE A 109 5.07 -1.91 3.60
C PHE A 109 5.09 -0.49 4.14
N LEU A 110 5.24 0.46 3.23
CA LEU A 110 5.35 1.89 3.51
C LEU A 110 4.33 2.65 2.64
N VAL A 111 3.82 3.75 3.16
CA VAL A 111 3.20 4.81 2.36
C VAL A 111 3.97 6.09 2.60
N VAL A 112 4.39 6.72 1.51
CA VAL A 112 5.33 7.86 1.52
C VAL A 112 4.85 8.97 0.59
N ASN A 113 5.32 10.18 0.86
CA ASN A 113 5.23 11.29 -0.09
C ASN A 113 6.38 11.21 -1.12
N GLY A 114 6.12 11.60 -2.36
CA GLY A 114 7.12 11.74 -3.41
C GLY A 114 6.60 12.51 -4.62
N ASP A 115 7.50 13.02 -5.44
CA ASP A 115 7.09 13.85 -6.60
C ASP A 115 6.58 12.99 -7.76
N ASP A 116 7.26 11.87 -8.03
CA ASP A 116 6.94 10.92 -9.09
C ASP A 116 7.40 9.49 -8.71
N SER A 117 6.94 8.48 -9.46
CA SER A 117 7.28 7.07 -9.20
C SER A 117 8.77 6.76 -9.34
N ASP A 118 9.48 7.45 -10.24
CA ASP A 118 10.90 7.21 -10.49
C ASP A 118 11.76 7.80 -9.37
N GLU A 119 11.36 8.94 -8.82
CA GLU A 119 11.94 9.52 -7.61
C GLU A 119 11.76 8.61 -6.41
N VAL A 120 10.56 8.11 -6.16
CA VAL A 120 10.30 7.19 -5.05
C VAL A 120 11.02 5.86 -5.25
N ALA A 121 11.11 5.35 -6.49
CA ALA A 121 11.88 4.14 -6.78
C ALA A 121 13.39 4.33 -6.51
N ARG A 122 13.97 5.47 -6.88
CA ARG A 122 15.37 5.80 -6.57
C ARG A 122 15.58 5.94 -5.06
N TRP A 123 14.65 6.58 -4.35
CA TRP A 123 14.68 6.66 -2.90
C TRP A 123 14.63 5.26 -2.28
N ALA A 124 13.67 4.41 -2.65
CA ALA A 124 13.56 3.05 -2.14
C ALA A 124 14.79 2.18 -2.44
N ALA A 125 15.46 2.39 -3.59
CA ALA A 125 16.71 1.71 -3.92
C ALA A 125 17.90 2.14 -3.03
N ALA A 126 17.82 3.32 -2.40
CA ALA A 126 18.82 3.83 -1.46
C ALA A 126 18.59 3.36 -0.01
N ASP A 127 17.53 2.60 0.26
CA ASP A 127 17.27 1.98 1.55
C ASP A 127 18.47 1.09 1.96
N PRO A 128 19.02 1.21 3.20
CA PRO A 128 20.04 0.30 3.72
C PRO A 128 19.69 -1.19 3.58
N TYR A 129 18.42 -1.56 3.66
CA TYR A 129 17.94 -2.91 3.36
C TYR A 129 18.14 -3.28 1.88
N ALA A 130 17.78 -2.40 0.95
CA ALA A 130 17.97 -2.62 -0.47
C ALA A 130 19.47 -2.71 -0.82
N ALA A 131 20.28 -1.80 -0.31
CA ALA A 131 21.74 -1.78 -0.50
C ALA A 131 22.42 -3.05 0.03
N ALA A 132 21.90 -3.63 1.12
CA ALA A 132 22.38 -4.88 1.69
C ALA A 132 21.91 -6.14 0.91
N GLY A 133 21.02 -5.99 -0.07
CA GLY A 133 20.43 -7.11 -0.81
C GLY A 133 19.41 -7.90 0.02
N LEU A 134 18.71 -7.23 0.95
CA LEU A 134 17.66 -7.86 1.75
C LEU A 134 16.46 -8.24 0.89
N PHE A 135 16.00 -7.32 0.03
CA PHE A 135 14.76 -7.49 -0.71
C PHE A 135 14.93 -8.36 -1.95
N ALA A 136 14.03 -9.32 -2.11
CA ALA A 136 13.85 -10.07 -3.36
C ALA A 136 12.96 -9.31 -4.35
N SER A 137 12.04 -8.47 -3.86
CA SER A 137 11.21 -7.62 -4.70
C SER A 137 10.89 -6.29 -4.01
N VAL A 138 10.79 -5.23 -4.82
CA VAL A 138 10.35 -3.89 -4.41
C VAL A 138 9.36 -3.40 -5.46
N VAL A 139 8.16 -3.02 -5.03
CA VAL A 139 7.12 -2.45 -5.86
C VAL A 139 6.83 -1.04 -5.36
N VAL A 140 6.85 -0.07 -6.27
CA VAL A 140 6.45 1.32 -6.03
C VAL A 140 5.24 1.63 -6.90
N ALA A 141 4.16 2.08 -6.27
CA ALA A 141 2.92 2.41 -6.98
C ALA A 141 2.35 3.76 -6.49
N PRO A 142 1.91 4.65 -7.40
CA PRO A 142 1.14 5.83 -7.02
C PRO A 142 -0.12 5.41 -6.24
N LEU A 143 -0.40 6.12 -5.16
CA LEU A 143 -1.53 5.88 -4.29
C LEU A 143 -2.50 7.07 -4.34
N LEU A 144 -3.72 6.80 -4.79
CA LEU A 144 -4.85 7.69 -4.57
C LEU A 144 -5.61 7.18 -3.34
N ASN A 145 -5.51 7.92 -2.23
CA ASN A 145 -6.24 7.57 -1.01
C ASN A 145 -7.65 8.17 -1.03
N TYR A 146 -8.66 7.31 -0.96
CA TYR A 146 -10.03 7.73 -0.69
C TYR A 146 -10.40 7.27 0.72
N ALA A 147 -10.51 8.21 1.66
CA ALA A 147 -11.15 7.92 2.94
C ALA A 147 -12.66 7.85 2.68
N VAL A 148 -13.26 6.66 2.73
CA VAL A 148 -14.71 6.53 2.77
C VAL A 148 -15.13 6.83 4.21
N PRO A 149 -15.75 7.98 4.51
CA PRO A 149 -16.18 8.28 5.87
C PRO A 149 -17.17 7.20 6.34
N ARG A 150 -17.17 6.88 7.64
CA ARG A 150 -18.18 6.00 8.27
C ARG A 150 -19.58 6.62 8.33
N VAL A 151 -19.75 7.84 7.83
CA VAL A 151 -21.06 8.42 7.52
C VAL A 151 -21.45 7.83 6.16
N PRO A 152 -22.68 7.31 5.96
CA PRO A 152 -23.13 6.96 4.62
C PRO A 152 -22.80 8.14 3.72
N LEU A 153 -21.99 7.92 2.69
CA LEU A 153 -21.86 8.90 1.63
C LEU A 153 -23.29 9.18 1.22
N GLY A 154 -23.77 10.38 1.54
CA GLY A 154 -24.95 10.94 0.92
C GLY A 154 -24.58 11.13 -0.54
N PHE A 155 -24.50 10.03 -1.26
CA PHE A 155 -24.42 9.99 -2.70
C PHE A 155 -25.79 10.49 -3.13
N GLN A 156 -25.92 11.81 -3.21
CA GLN A 156 -26.87 12.40 -4.13
C GLN A 156 -26.35 11.90 -5.49
N PRO A 157 -27.07 11.02 -6.19
CA PRO A 157 -26.67 10.66 -7.54
C PRO A 157 -26.49 11.98 -8.29
N LEU A 158 -25.29 12.20 -8.85
CA LEU A 158 -25.09 13.31 -9.77
C LEU A 158 -26.18 13.15 -10.84
N ASP A 159 -26.96 14.20 -11.05
CA ASP A 159 -27.96 14.21 -12.11
C ASP A 159 -27.25 13.79 -13.40
N VAL A 160 -27.59 12.60 -13.88
CA VAL A 160 -27.16 12.15 -15.19
C VAL A 160 -27.93 13.03 -16.16
N VAL A 161 -27.31 14.15 -16.55
CA VAL A 161 -27.78 14.96 -17.66
C VAL A 161 -27.57 14.10 -18.90
N THR A 162 -28.59 13.31 -19.23
CA THR A 162 -28.69 12.73 -20.56
C THR A 162 -28.95 13.90 -21.50
N ALA A 163 -27.93 14.26 -22.27
CA ALA A 163 -28.12 15.12 -23.43
C ALA A 163 -29.09 14.36 -24.35
N LYS A 164 -30.36 14.77 -24.36
CA LYS A 164 -31.33 14.30 -25.35
C LYS A 164 -30.81 14.73 -26.73
N GLU A 165 -30.75 13.75 -27.63
CA GLU A 165 -30.58 13.94 -29.06
C GLU A 165 -31.57 14.99 -29.59
N GLU A 166 -31.08 16.17 -29.95
CA GLU A 166 -31.72 16.98 -30.97
C GLU A 166 -31.32 16.44 -32.34
N ALA A 167 -32.09 15.48 -32.86
CA ALA A 167 -32.18 15.21 -34.29
C ALA A 167 -33.38 14.30 -34.61
N ALA A 168 -34.57 14.89 -34.81
CA ALA A 168 -35.53 14.46 -35.82
C ALA A 168 -36.71 15.46 -35.83
N GLY A 169 -36.83 16.20 -36.93
CA GLY A 169 -37.91 17.15 -37.13
C GLY A 169 -39.25 16.51 -37.50
N ALA A 170 -40.30 17.28 -37.31
CA ALA A 170 -41.44 17.48 -38.21
C ALA A 170 -42.12 18.80 -37.84
#